data_AF-A0A7X3FQR0-F1
#
_entry.id   AF-A0A7X3FQR0-F1
#
_cell.length_a   1.000
_cell.length_b   1.000
_cell.length_c   1.000
_cell.angle_alpha   90.00
_cell.angle_beta   90.00
_cell.angle_gamma   90.00
#
_symmetry.space_group_name_H-M   'P 1'
#
loop_
_entity.id
_entity.type
_entity.pdbx_description
1 polymer ?
#
loop_
_entity_poly.entity_id
_entity_poly.type
_entity_poly.pdbx_seq_one_letter_code
_entity_poly.pdbx_strand_id
1 'polypeptide(L)' 'MQTQTPPSASKPMTIRGEDGKPHLTSDMKPQQRPVKLPRVRPIVPSIFKAPD' A
#
# COMPACT_ATOMS: atom_id res chain seq x y z
N MET A 1 -22.41 -3.87 -3.13
CA MET A 1 -21.22 -4.62 -2.67
C MET A 1 -20.13 -4.45 -3.71
N GLN A 2 -19.18 -3.52 -3.49
CA GLN A 2 -18.13 -3.22 -4.46
C GLN A 2 -17.04 -4.30 -4.32
N THR A 3 -17.00 -5.23 -5.26
CA THR A 3 -16.02 -6.31 -5.30
C THR A 3 -14.66 -5.72 -5.66
N GLN A 4 -13.76 -5.67 -4.68
CA GLN A 4 -12.37 -5.33 -4.91
C GLN A 4 -11.73 -6.49 -5.68
N THR A 5 -11.66 -6.36 -7.00
CA THR A 5 -10.92 -7.28 -7.85
C THR A 5 -9.47 -7.31 -7.34
N PRO A 6 -8.90 -8.48 -6.97
CA PRO A 6 -7.48 -8.56 -6.72
C PRO A 6 -6.75 -8.05 -7.98
N PRO A 7 -5.72 -7.21 -7.86
CA PRO A 7 -4.99 -6.74 -9.03
C PRO A 7 -4.53 -7.98 -9.80
N SER A 8 -4.95 -8.04 -11.06
CA SER A 8 -4.78 -9.18 -11.94
C SER A 8 -3.41 -9.81 -11.79
N ALA A 9 -3.34 -11.14 -11.73
CA ALA A 9 -2.13 -11.92 -11.98
C ALA A 9 -1.70 -11.69 -13.45
N SER A 10 -1.22 -10.50 -13.75
CA SER A 10 -0.89 -10.02 -15.09
C SER A 10 0.60 -9.76 -15.11
N LYS A 11 1.30 -10.75 -15.65
CA LYS A 11 2.72 -10.76 -15.99
C LYS A 11 3.67 -10.73 -14.79
N PRO A 12 4.75 -11.53 -14.82
CA PRO A 12 5.79 -11.43 -13.81
C PRO A 12 6.39 -10.01 -13.87
N MET A 13 6.34 -9.31 -12.75
CA MET A 13 6.94 -7.98 -12.63
C MET A 13 8.43 -8.13 -12.35
N THR A 14 9.25 -7.34 -13.04
CA THR A 14 10.68 -7.23 -12.72
C THR A 14 10.93 -5.95 -11.94
N ILE A 15 11.89 -6.00 -11.02
CA ILE A 15 12.39 -4.83 -10.29
C ILE A 15 13.92 -4.75 -10.38
N ARG A 16 14.49 -3.58 -10.12
CA ARG A 16 15.94 -3.38 -10.18
C ARG A 16 16.57 -3.83 -8.86
N GLY A 17 17.45 -4.82 -8.94
CA GLY A 17 18.23 -5.29 -7.80
C GLY A 17 19.33 -4.31 -7.38
N GLU A 18 20.00 -4.61 -6.26
CA GLU A 18 21.14 -3.83 -5.75
C GLU A 18 22.32 -3.81 -6.73
N ASP A 19 22.47 -4.87 -7.52
CA ASP A 19 23.45 -4.99 -8.61
C ASP A 19 23.03 -4.23 -9.89
N GLY A 20 21.88 -3.57 -9.86
CA GLY A 20 21.34 -2.81 -10.97
C GLY A 20 20.67 -3.64 -12.08
N LYS A 21 20.58 -4.97 -11.93
CA LYS A 21 19.99 -5.87 -12.94
C LYS A 21 18.49 -6.14 -12.69
N PRO A 22 17.72 -6.48 -13.73
CA PRO A 22 16.32 -6.88 -13.55
C PRO A 22 16.22 -8.21 -12.81
N HIS A 23 15.44 -8.22 -11.73
CA HIS A 23 15.13 -9.39 -10.92
C HIS A 23 13.62 -9.63 -10.90
N LEU A 24 13.21 -10.89 -10.89
CA LEU A 24 11.81 -11.25 -10.71
C LEU A 24 11.38 -10.97 -9.27
N THR A 25 10.21 -10.34 -9.12
CA THR A 25 9.67 -10.05 -7.78
C THR A 25 9.34 -11.30 -6.97
N SER A 26 9.17 -12.46 -7.63
CA SER A 26 8.94 -13.76 -6.97
C SER A 26 10.18 -14.28 -6.26
N ASP A 27 11.37 -13.97 -6.80
CA ASP A 27 12.63 -14.55 -6.35
C ASP A 27 13.26 -13.69 -5.25
N MET A 28 12.74 -12.47 -5.07
CA MET A 28 13.19 -11.55 -4.04
C MET A 28 12.56 -11.89 -2.69
N LYS A 29 13.41 -11.84 -1.64
CA LYS A 29 12.95 -12.02 -0.27
C LYS A 29 11.83 -11.01 0.04
N PRO A 30 10.76 -11.42 0.74
CA PRO A 30 9.71 -10.49 1.15
C PRO A 30 10.31 -9.31 1.91
N GLN A 31 10.25 -8.13 1.31
CA GLN A 31 10.69 -6.92 1.99
C GLN A 31 9.65 -6.60 3.07
N GLN A 32 10.10 -6.49 4.32
CA GLN A 32 9.22 -6.21 5.45
C GLN A 32 8.63 -4.81 5.25
N ARG A 33 7.38 -4.75 4.78
CA ARG A 33 6.69 -3.48 4.61
C ARG A 33 6.39 -2.92 6.00
N PRO A 34 6.52 -1.60 6.22
CA PRO A 34 6.03 -0.98 7.44
C PRO A 34 4.56 -1.38 7.65
N VAL A 35 4.24 -1.85 8.85
CA VAL A 35 2.86 -2.15 9.22
C VAL A 35 2.05 -0.87 9.00
N LYS A 36 1.01 -0.95 8.17
CA LYS A 36 0.13 0.17 7.90
C LYS A 36 -0.62 0.49 9.18
N LEU A 37 -0.12 1.45 9.96
CA LEU A 37 -0.80 1.92 11.16
C LEU A 37 -2.19 2.45 10.77
N PRO A 38 -3.21 2.25 11.62
CA PRO A 38 -4.51 2.88 11.43
C PRO A 38 -4.29 4.39 11.29
N ARG A 39 -4.83 4.98 10.22
CA ARG A 39 -4.84 6.43 10.09
C ARG A 39 -5.75 6.98 11.18
N VAL A 40 -5.17 7.54 12.23
CA VAL A 40 -5.92 8.24 13.26
C VAL A 40 -6.42 9.54 12.66
N ARG A 41 -7.74 9.65 12.47
CA ARG A 41 -8.35 10.94 12.14
C ARG A 41 -8.29 11.80 13.39
N PRO A 42 -7.86 13.07 13.31
CA PRO A 42 -7.93 13.97 14.46
C PRO A 42 -9.39 14.06 14.91
N ILE A 43 -9.63 13.85 16.21
CA ILE A 43 -10.92 14.13 16.82
C ILE A 43 -11.00 15.66 16.86
N VAL A 44 -11.73 16.24 15.90
CA VAL A 44 -12.01 17.67 15.92
C VAL A 44 -13.09 17.90 16.99
N PRO A 45 -12.80 18.64 18.07
CA PRO A 45 -13.81 18.96 19.07
C PRO A 45 -15.01 19.67 18.43
N SER A 46 -16.22 19.37 18.90
CA SER A 46 -17.47 19.88 18.30
C SER A 46 -17.57 21.42 18.27
N ILE A 47 -16.70 22.14 18.99
CA ILE A 47 -16.59 23.60 18.96
C ILE A 47 -16.09 24.17 17.63
N PHE A 48 -15.54 23.35 16.73
CA PHE A 48 -15.12 23.78 15.39
C PHE A 48 -16.10 23.38 14.28
N LYS A 49 -17.24 22.76 14.61
CA LYS A 49 -18.29 22.55 13.61
C LYS A 49 -18.99 23.90 13.38
N ALA A 50 -18.95 24.39 12.14
CA ALA A 50 -19.75 25.55 11.75
C ALA A 50 -21.24 25.22 11.95
N PRO A 51 -22.07 26.18 12.40
CA PRO A 51 -23.52 25.99 12.45
C PRO A 51 -24.08 25.78 11.04
N ASP A 52 -25.04 24.87 10.91
CA ASP A 52 -25.81 24.60 9.68
C ASP A 52 -26.57 25.84 9.17
#